data_AF-A0A1I5ID36-F1
#
_entry.id   AF-A0A1I5ID36-F1
#
_cell.length_a   1.000
_cell.length_b   1.000
_cell.length_c   1.000
_cell.angle_alpha   90.00
_cell.angle_beta   90.00
_cell.angle_gamma   90.00
#
_symmetry.space_group_name_H-M   'P 1'
#
loop_
_entity.id
_entity.type
_entity.pdbx_description
1 polymer ?
#
loop_
_entity_poly.entity_id
_entity_poly.type
_entity_poly.pdbx_seq_one_letter_code
_entity_poly.pdbx_strand_id
1 'polypeptide(L)'
;MTYNFKAIANEITERGINLFGNEDDWFKGSMALSNLGDAGKEIFHAISSLSPLYNYKDSDYQFRYATRTNTKIGIATFLQMAKNVGIDISRFKVNGDNVPDIRLLKPTPPPTPPSYIPKEYLIKCFSYRSKFVEFLCGLFDIKTIERVAADYYLGATKSRDVIFWQVDVEKRIRTGKIMSYDSETGHRTHNSGATNWIHSLLKKQGLIDGEFNLQQCLFGEHLLKKYPGKVVAMVESEKTAVIASAVFPKYVWLATGGKYGINADKMNVLAGRKVILFPDTDTTGETYNYWKEKATELTYCRCVVSDILELNATNAERIKKIDIADWLCKELETEPQRISEVMTEQEQILADMIKTNATVRLLVEVFDLQIVEDAKVIPDSEFYFATHGRKRKAKETCVSKHKLYS
;
A
#
# COMPACT_ATOMS: atom_id res chain seq x y z
N MET A 1 -26.38 -39.67 -22.05
CA MET A 1 -25.79 -38.38 -21.62
C MET A 1 -25.83 -38.33 -20.10
N THR A 2 -24.69 -38.02 -19.47
CA THR A 2 -24.59 -37.85 -18.02
C THR A 2 -24.19 -36.40 -17.70
N TYR A 3 -24.12 -36.03 -16.43
CA TYR A 3 -23.68 -34.70 -15.98
C TYR A 3 -22.37 -34.82 -15.20
N ASN A 4 -21.51 -33.81 -15.30
CA ASN A 4 -20.38 -33.66 -14.39
C ASN A 4 -20.86 -33.02 -13.07
N PHE A 5 -21.23 -33.86 -12.10
CA PHE A 5 -21.78 -33.39 -10.83
C PHE A 5 -20.78 -32.61 -9.97
N LYS A 6 -19.48 -32.93 -10.05
CA LYS A 6 -18.42 -32.14 -9.39
C LYS A 6 -18.33 -30.73 -9.99
N ALA A 7 -18.56 -30.57 -11.30
CA ALA A 7 -18.51 -29.27 -11.96
C ALA A 7 -19.68 -28.38 -11.53
N ILE A 8 -20.87 -28.98 -11.46
CA ILE A 8 -22.07 -28.32 -10.93
C ILE A 8 -21.83 -27.91 -9.48
N ALA A 9 -21.26 -28.79 -8.66
CA ALA A 9 -20.91 -28.47 -7.27
C ALA A 9 -19.88 -27.34 -7.16
N ASN A 10 -18.86 -27.31 -8.02
CA ASN A 10 -17.88 -26.23 -8.06
C ASN A 10 -18.53 -24.89 -8.42
N GLU A 11 -19.40 -24.84 -9.43
CA GLU A 11 -20.14 -23.62 -9.78
C GLU A 11 -21.02 -23.14 -8.60
N ILE A 12 -21.67 -24.06 -7.88
CA ILE A 12 -22.44 -23.74 -6.66
C ILE A 12 -21.53 -23.14 -5.57
N THR A 13 -20.37 -23.75 -5.35
CA THR A 13 -19.37 -23.31 -4.35
C THR A 13 -18.76 -21.96 -4.71
N GLU A 14 -18.40 -21.72 -5.98
CA GLU A 14 -17.83 -20.46 -6.46
C GLU A 14 -18.83 -19.31 -6.32
N ARG A 15 -20.12 -19.56 -6.57
CA ARG A 15 -21.18 -18.57 -6.36
C ARG A 15 -21.60 -18.42 -4.90
N GLY A 16 -21.05 -19.24 -3.98
CA GLY A 16 -21.39 -19.22 -2.56
C GLY A 16 -22.87 -19.54 -2.27
N ILE A 17 -23.53 -20.33 -3.12
CA ILE A 17 -24.96 -20.59 -3.01
C ILE A 17 -25.21 -21.66 -1.93
N ASN A 18 -25.86 -21.28 -0.84
CA ASN A 18 -26.29 -22.21 0.21
C ASN A 18 -27.50 -23.05 -0.25
N LEU A 19 -27.24 -24.08 -1.06
CA LEU A 19 -28.27 -24.97 -1.60
C LEU A 19 -29.02 -25.76 -0.52
N PHE A 20 -28.36 -26.01 0.62
CA PHE A 20 -28.89 -26.77 1.75
C PHE A 20 -29.18 -25.86 2.94
N GLY A 21 -29.80 -24.71 2.67
CA GLY A 21 -30.05 -23.66 3.66
C GLY A 21 -31.10 -24.01 4.72
N ASN A 22 -31.86 -25.08 4.53
CA ASN A 22 -32.82 -25.60 5.49
C ASN A 22 -32.73 -27.14 5.57
N GLU A 23 -33.33 -27.71 6.62
CA GLU A 23 -33.23 -29.15 6.92
C GLU A 23 -33.85 -30.04 5.83
N ASP A 24 -34.94 -29.60 5.19
CA ASP A 24 -35.63 -30.36 4.15
C ASP A 24 -34.80 -30.44 2.86
N ASP A 25 -34.21 -29.32 2.43
CA ASP A 25 -33.31 -29.29 1.27
C ASP A 25 -32.00 -30.03 1.54
N TRP A 26 -31.47 -29.94 2.77
CA TRP A 26 -30.29 -30.69 3.20
C TRP A 26 -30.56 -32.21 3.19
N PHE A 27 -31.71 -32.64 3.72
CA PHE A 27 -32.16 -34.03 3.68
C PHE A 27 -32.35 -34.51 2.23
N LYS A 28 -33.12 -33.78 1.42
CA LYS A 28 -33.34 -34.12 0.01
C LYS A 28 -32.04 -34.17 -0.78
N GLY A 29 -31.14 -33.23 -0.50
CA GLY A 29 -29.80 -33.15 -1.08
C GLY A 29 -28.94 -34.36 -0.75
N SER A 30 -28.89 -34.77 0.53
CA SER A 30 -28.15 -35.96 0.96
C SER A 30 -28.68 -37.22 0.28
N MET A 31 -30.00 -37.35 0.21
CA MET A 31 -30.68 -38.49 -0.40
C MET A 31 -30.43 -38.55 -1.91
N ALA A 32 -30.52 -37.42 -2.61
CA ALA A 32 -30.24 -37.32 -4.03
C ALA A 32 -28.78 -37.64 -4.37
N LEU A 33 -27.83 -37.07 -3.62
CA LEU A 33 -26.40 -37.26 -3.88
C LEU A 33 -25.90 -38.65 -3.48
N SER A 34 -26.59 -39.36 -2.58
CA SER A 34 -26.24 -40.75 -2.22
C SER A 34 -26.21 -41.72 -3.41
N ASN A 35 -26.94 -41.42 -4.49
CA ASN A 35 -26.92 -42.19 -5.74
C ASN A 35 -25.54 -42.20 -6.43
N LEU A 36 -24.61 -41.31 -6.05
CA LEU A 36 -23.26 -41.19 -6.62
C LEU A 36 -22.18 -41.84 -5.73
N GLY A 37 -22.56 -42.51 -4.64
CA GLY A 37 -21.61 -43.13 -3.71
C GLY A 37 -20.65 -42.12 -3.07
N ASP A 38 -19.36 -42.46 -3.02
CA ASP A 38 -18.32 -41.63 -2.40
C ASP A 38 -18.16 -40.26 -3.10
N ALA A 39 -18.30 -40.21 -4.42
CA ALA A 39 -18.29 -38.92 -5.14
C ALA A 39 -19.45 -38.02 -4.70
N GLY A 40 -20.62 -38.61 -4.45
CA GLY A 40 -21.78 -37.91 -3.89
C GLY A 40 -21.54 -37.39 -2.49
N LYS A 41 -20.80 -38.15 -1.67
CA LYS A 41 -20.43 -37.75 -0.32
C LYS A 41 -19.56 -36.51 -0.32
N GLU A 42 -18.53 -36.49 -1.17
CA GLU A 42 -17.65 -35.33 -1.32
C GLU A 42 -18.43 -34.08 -1.74
N ILE A 43 -19.32 -34.21 -2.74
CA ILE A 43 -20.19 -33.13 -3.21
C ILE A 43 -21.10 -32.64 -2.08
N PHE A 44 -21.72 -33.55 -1.35
CA PHE A 44 -22.64 -33.21 -0.26
C PHE A 44 -21.94 -32.40 0.83
N HIS A 45 -20.74 -32.82 1.26
CA HIS A 45 -19.97 -32.06 2.24
C HIS A 45 -19.52 -30.71 1.71
N ALA A 46 -19.06 -30.64 0.44
CA ALA A 46 -18.63 -29.38 -0.17
C ALA A 46 -19.75 -28.33 -0.22
N ILE A 47 -20.96 -28.73 -0.63
CA ILE A 47 -22.11 -27.82 -0.68
C ILE A 47 -22.65 -27.53 0.72
N SER A 48 -22.73 -28.55 1.60
CA SER A 48 -23.22 -28.35 2.97
C SER A 48 -22.37 -27.38 3.76
N SER A 49 -21.05 -27.35 3.52
CA SER A 49 -20.13 -26.44 4.21
C SER A 49 -20.24 -24.96 3.80
N LEU A 50 -21.11 -24.64 2.83
CA LEU A 50 -21.55 -23.26 2.58
C LEU A 50 -22.60 -22.77 3.59
N SER A 51 -23.25 -23.69 4.31
CA SER A 51 -24.23 -23.35 5.34
C SER A 51 -23.56 -23.03 6.67
N PRO A 52 -23.99 -21.98 7.40
CA PRO A 52 -23.50 -21.70 8.75
C PRO A 52 -23.88 -22.79 9.76
N LEU A 53 -24.87 -23.64 9.42
CA LEU A 53 -25.30 -24.78 10.24
C LEU A 53 -24.47 -26.04 9.99
N TYR A 54 -23.45 -25.98 9.14
CA TYR A 54 -22.67 -27.16 8.79
C TYR A 54 -21.92 -27.75 9.97
N ASN A 55 -22.20 -29.02 10.23
CA ASN A 55 -21.42 -29.87 11.10
C ASN A 55 -20.97 -31.11 10.31
N TYR A 56 -19.66 -31.37 10.30
CA TYR A 56 -19.10 -32.51 9.59
C TYR A 56 -19.68 -33.85 10.08
N LYS A 57 -19.82 -34.05 11.40
CA LYS A 57 -20.30 -35.31 11.98
C LYS A 57 -21.77 -35.55 11.63
N ASP A 58 -22.60 -34.51 11.74
CA ASP A 58 -24.04 -34.63 11.46
C ASP A 58 -24.28 -34.87 9.97
N SER A 59 -23.52 -34.18 9.10
CA SER A 59 -23.55 -34.39 7.64
C SER A 59 -23.06 -35.78 7.24
N ASP A 60 -21.98 -36.26 7.85
CA ASP A 60 -21.47 -37.61 7.59
C ASP A 60 -22.47 -38.69 8.05
N TYR A 61 -23.12 -38.49 9.20
CA TYR A 61 -24.18 -39.36 9.70
C TYR A 61 -25.38 -39.38 8.75
N GLN A 62 -25.87 -38.21 8.33
CA GLN A 62 -27.00 -38.10 7.41
C GLN A 62 -26.71 -38.75 6.06
N PHE A 63 -25.49 -38.60 5.53
CA PHE A 63 -25.12 -39.23 4.26
C PHE A 63 -25.03 -40.76 4.39
N ARG A 64 -24.52 -41.28 5.53
CA ARG A 64 -24.56 -42.72 5.84
C ARG A 64 -25.99 -43.22 6.00
N TYR A 65 -26.89 -42.43 6.56
CA TYR A 65 -28.31 -42.75 6.62
C TYR A 65 -28.91 -42.84 5.21
N ALA A 66 -28.66 -41.84 4.36
CA ALA A 66 -29.16 -41.77 2.98
C ALA A 66 -28.73 -42.97 2.11
N THR A 67 -27.48 -43.43 2.27
CA THR A 67 -26.98 -44.62 1.54
C THR A 67 -27.64 -45.93 1.98
N ARG A 68 -28.06 -46.03 3.25
CA ARG A 68 -28.59 -47.28 3.85
C ARG A 68 -30.11 -47.37 3.89
N THR A 69 -30.82 -46.24 3.85
CA THR A 69 -32.27 -46.21 3.95
C THR A 69 -32.97 -46.74 2.67
N ASN A 70 -34.18 -47.28 2.85
CA ASN A 70 -35.04 -47.76 1.76
C ASN A 70 -35.76 -46.62 1.03
N THR A 71 -35.88 -45.45 1.66
CA THR A 71 -36.40 -44.25 0.99
C THR A 71 -35.39 -43.80 -0.06
N LYS A 72 -35.80 -43.58 -1.31
CA LYS A 72 -34.89 -43.14 -2.38
C LYS A 72 -35.38 -41.85 -3.03
N ILE A 73 -34.51 -40.85 -3.05
CA ILE A 73 -34.69 -39.63 -3.82
C ILE A 73 -33.69 -39.71 -4.96
N GLY A 74 -34.16 -39.57 -6.20
CA GLY A 74 -33.31 -39.66 -7.38
C GLY A 74 -32.39 -38.46 -7.52
N ILE A 75 -31.23 -38.67 -8.17
CA ILE A 75 -30.23 -37.62 -8.45
C ILE A 75 -30.79 -36.43 -9.25
N ALA A 76 -31.89 -36.62 -9.98
CA ALA A 76 -32.62 -35.55 -10.66
C ALA A 76 -33.05 -34.42 -9.72
N THR A 77 -33.30 -34.72 -8.44
CA THR A 77 -33.65 -33.72 -7.42
C THR A 77 -32.52 -32.72 -7.20
N PHE A 78 -31.27 -33.20 -7.12
CA PHE A 78 -30.10 -32.33 -7.03
C PHE A 78 -29.97 -31.41 -8.26
N LEU A 79 -30.18 -31.96 -9.46
CA LEU A 79 -30.17 -31.17 -10.69
C LEU A 79 -31.29 -30.12 -10.72
N GLN A 80 -32.46 -30.45 -10.18
CA GLN A 80 -33.58 -29.51 -10.08
C GLN A 80 -33.29 -28.41 -9.05
N MET A 81 -32.71 -28.75 -7.89
CA MET A 81 -32.26 -27.78 -6.91
C MET A 81 -31.25 -26.80 -7.52
N ALA A 82 -30.24 -27.32 -8.23
CA ALA A 82 -29.24 -26.48 -8.91
C ALA A 82 -29.89 -25.55 -9.96
N LYS A 83 -30.84 -26.05 -10.75
CA LYS A 83 -31.62 -25.23 -11.71
C LYS A 83 -32.42 -24.13 -11.03
N ASN A 84 -33.08 -24.44 -9.91
CA ASN A 84 -33.93 -23.49 -9.20
C ASN A 84 -33.15 -22.29 -8.66
N VAL A 85 -31.86 -22.48 -8.36
CA VAL A 85 -30.94 -21.40 -7.93
C VAL A 85 -30.18 -20.74 -9.09
N GLY A 86 -30.59 -21.00 -10.34
CA GLY A 86 -30.05 -20.33 -11.53
C GLY A 86 -28.75 -20.92 -12.07
N ILE A 87 -28.43 -22.19 -11.75
CA ILE A 87 -27.31 -22.90 -12.38
C ILE A 87 -27.76 -23.47 -13.73
N ASP A 88 -27.08 -23.05 -14.80
CA ASP A 88 -27.28 -23.59 -16.14
C ASP A 88 -26.62 -24.97 -16.26
N ILE A 89 -27.33 -26.02 -15.82
CA ILE A 89 -26.80 -27.39 -15.82
C ILE A 89 -26.50 -27.93 -17.23
N SER A 90 -27.01 -27.29 -18.29
CA SER A 90 -26.82 -27.75 -19.67
C SER A 90 -25.34 -27.70 -20.09
N ARG A 91 -24.58 -26.77 -19.51
CA ARG A 91 -23.13 -26.59 -19.71
C ARG A 91 -22.29 -27.75 -19.20
N PHE A 92 -22.83 -28.53 -18.25
CA PHE A 92 -22.12 -29.63 -17.60
C PHE A 92 -22.57 -31.01 -18.11
N LYS A 93 -23.32 -31.05 -19.21
CA LYS A 93 -23.66 -32.31 -19.89
C LYS A 93 -22.42 -32.90 -20.55
N VAL A 94 -22.24 -34.20 -20.38
CA VAL A 94 -21.13 -34.97 -20.94
C VAL A 94 -21.67 -36.19 -21.69
N ASN A 95 -21.04 -36.48 -22.83
CA ASN A 95 -21.23 -37.72 -23.59
C ASN A 95 -20.43 -38.83 -22.90
N GLY A 96 -20.90 -40.07 -22.98
CA GLY A 96 -20.48 -41.20 -22.11
C GLY A 96 -18.97 -41.43 -21.96
N ASP A 97 -18.67 -42.16 -20.88
CA ASP A 97 -17.41 -42.77 -20.41
C ASP A 97 -16.20 -41.87 -20.12
N ASN A 98 -16.17 -40.62 -20.59
CA ASN A 98 -15.04 -39.70 -20.33
C ASN A 98 -15.50 -38.42 -19.60
N VAL A 99 -15.90 -38.57 -18.33
CA VAL A 99 -16.19 -37.43 -17.45
C VAL A 99 -14.86 -36.91 -16.89
N PRO A 100 -14.46 -35.65 -17.17
CA PRO A 100 -13.23 -35.10 -16.62
C PRO A 100 -13.27 -35.15 -15.09
N ASP A 101 -12.29 -35.84 -14.47
CA ASP A 101 -12.15 -35.83 -13.02
C ASP A 101 -11.57 -34.49 -12.59
N ILE A 102 -12.44 -33.63 -12.10
CA ILE A 102 -12.11 -32.31 -11.60
C ILE A 102 -12.12 -32.33 -10.08
N ARG A 103 -11.19 -31.59 -9.48
CA ARG A 103 -11.11 -31.46 -8.03
C ARG A 103 -12.29 -30.63 -7.51
N LEU A 104 -12.96 -31.12 -6.47
CA LEU A 104 -13.97 -30.37 -5.75
C LEU A 104 -13.32 -29.19 -5.01
N LEU A 105 -13.90 -28.01 -5.17
CA LEU A 105 -13.50 -26.81 -4.44
C LEU A 105 -13.97 -26.94 -2.98
N LYS A 106 -13.08 -26.60 -2.05
CA LYS A 106 -13.46 -26.45 -0.64
C LYS A 106 -14.08 -25.07 -0.47
N PRO A 107 -15.25 -24.93 0.19
CA PRO A 107 -15.78 -23.61 0.46
C PRO A 107 -14.81 -22.84 1.33
N THR A 108 -14.46 -21.65 0.88
CA THR A 108 -13.71 -20.71 1.68
C THR A 108 -14.66 -20.17 2.74
N PRO A 109 -14.32 -20.24 4.04
CA PRO A 109 -15.12 -19.59 5.07
C PRO A 109 -15.27 -18.10 4.72
N PRO A 110 -16.42 -17.47 5.05
CA PRO A 110 -16.60 -16.05 4.81
C PRO A 110 -15.42 -15.29 5.42
N PRO A 111 -14.82 -14.33 4.68
CA PRO A 111 -13.64 -13.64 5.16
C PRO A 111 -13.96 -12.98 6.50
N THR A 112 -13.12 -13.27 7.50
CA THR A 112 -13.24 -12.65 8.82
C THR A 112 -13.14 -11.14 8.66
N PRO A 113 -13.95 -10.35 9.39
CA PRO A 113 -13.86 -8.90 9.30
C PRO A 113 -12.48 -8.44 9.76
N PRO A 114 -11.88 -7.43 9.10
CA PRO A 114 -10.55 -6.99 9.45
C PRO A 114 -10.56 -6.27 10.80
N SER A 115 -9.49 -6.48 11.57
CA SER A 115 -9.25 -5.77 12.83
C SER A 115 -8.58 -4.42 12.60
N TYR A 116 -8.62 -3.56 13.61
CA TYR A 116 -8.11 -2.19 13.53
C TYR A 116 -7.30 -1.81 14.78
N ILE A 117 -6.23 -1.05 14.59
CA ILE A 117 -5.49 -0.46 15.70
C ILE A 117 -6.26 0.75 16.25
N PRO A 118 -6.44 0.87 17.57
CA PRO A 118 -7.04 2.06 18.17
C PRO A 118 -6.30 3.36 17.82
N LYS A 119 -7.06 4.42 17.52
CA LYS A 119 -6.53 5.71 17.03
C LYS A 119 -5.54 6.38 17.99
N GLU A 120 -5.71 6.17 19.28
CA GLU A 120 -4.81 6.66 20.33
C GLU A 120 -3.34 6.28 20.10
N TYR A 121 -3.05 5.10 19.53
CA TYR A 121 -1.67 4.69 19.25
C TYR A 121 -1.03 5.52 18.13
N LEU A 122 -1.80 5.85 17.08
CA LEU A 122 -1.30 6.73 16.02
C LEU A 122 -1.03 8.12 16.56
N ILE A 123 -1.97 8.69 17.35
CA ILE A 123 -1.81 10.02 17.95
C ILE A 123 -0.60 10.05 18.88
N LYS A 124 -0.47 9.06 19.76
CA LYS A 124 0.64 8.96 20.73
C LYS A 124 2.00 8.82 20.07
N CYS A 125 2.05 8.14 18.92
CA CYS A 125 3.30 7.89 18.20
C CYS A 125 3.63 8.95 17.16
N PHE A 126 2.69 9.84 16.79
CA PHE A 126 2.94 10.93 15.86
C PHE A 126 4.09 11.79 16.38
N SER A 127 5.17 11.89 15.61
CA SER A 127 6.40 12.52 16.08
C SER A 127 7.38 12.78 14.96
N TYR A 128 8.01 13.96 15.03
CA TYR A 128 9.11 14.36 14.17
C TYR A 128 10.47 13.77 14.61
N ARG A 129 10.54 13.04 15.73
CA ARG A 129 11.80 12.54 16.32
C ARG A 129 12.34 11.26 15.65
N SER A 130 12.08 11.16 14.35
CA SER A 130 12.67 10.27 13.34
C SER A 130 14.18 10.34 13.16
N LYS A 131 14.93 9.23 12.99
CA LYS A 131 16.16 9.28 12.17
C LYS A 131 15.83 9.57 10.70
N PHE A 132 14.70 9.05 10.22
CA PHE A 132 14.21 9.33 8.87
C PHE A 132 13.82 10.80 8.70
N VAL A 133 13.08 11.39 9.64
CA VAL A 133 12.75 12.82 9.60
C VAL A 133 14.02 13.69 9.72
N GLU A 134 15.02 13.27 10.51
CA GLU A 134 16.32 13.94 10.55
C GLU A 134 17.05 13.91 9.20
N PHE A 135 16.98 12.78 8.48
CA PHE A 135 17.48 12.70 7.10
C PHE A 135 16.72 13.66 6.17
N LEU A 136 15.38 13.72 6.26
CA LEU A 136 14.56 14.66 5.47
C LEU A 136 14.92 16.14 5.75
N CYS A 137 15.33 16.49 6.97
CA CYS A 137 15.83 17.83 7.32
C CYS A 137 17.13 18.20 6.58
N GLY A 138 17.87 17.21 6.06
CA GLY A 138 19.02 17.45 5.20
C GLY A 138 18.65 17.78 3.75
N LEU A 139 17.40 17.52 3.34
CA LEU A 139 16.92 17.64 1.96
C LEU A 139 15.90 18.77 1.78
N PHE A 140 15.09 19.06 2.80
CA PHE A 140 13.92 19.93 2.68
C PHE A 140 13.84 20.98 3.79
N ASP A 141 13.09 22.05 3.53
CA ASP A 141 12.77 23.05 4.53
C ASP A 141 11.76 22.52 5.59
N ILE A 142 11.66 23.27 6.70
CA ILE A 142 10.82 22.89 7.84
C ILE A 142 9.34 22.80 7.44
N LYS A 143 8.85 23.72 6.62
CA LYS A 143 7.43 23.76 6.20
C LYS A 143 7.06 22.52 5.38
N THR A 144 7.96 22.09 4.51
CA THR A 144 7.79 20.88 3.70
C THR A 144 7.76 19.65 4.59
N ILE A 145 8.67 19.56 5.56
CA ILE A 145 8.74 18.45 6.51
C ILE A 145 7.48 18.36 7.38
N GLU A 146 7.02 19.50 7.91
CA GLU A 146 5.79 19.59 8.69
C GLU A 146 4.59 19.10 7.89
N ARG A 147 4.47 19.54 6.64
CA ARG A 147 3.41 19.11 5.73
C ARG A 147 3.46 17.61 5.46
N VAL A 148 4.60 17.06 5.02
CA VAL A 148 4.68 15.63 4.66
C VAL A 148 4.52 14.72 5.87
N ALA A 149 5.08 15.11 7.03
CA ALA A 149 4.90 14.35 8.26
C ALA A 149 3.43 14.32 8.68
N ALA A 150 2.72 15.46 8.59
CA ALA A 150 1.30 15.55 8.91
C ALA A 150 0.42 14.80 7.89
N ASP A 151 0.66 14.96 6.58
CA ASP A 151 -0.12 14.30 5.54
C ASP A 151 0.00 12.77 5.64
N TYR A 152 1.18 12.22 5.95
CA TYR A 152 1.41 10.77 6.06
C TYR A 152 1.39 10.22 7.50
N TYR A 153 1.03 11.04 8.48
CA TYR A 153 1.00 10.68 9.90
C TYR A 153 2.30 10.06 10.41
N LEU A 154 3.47 10.55 9.97
CA LEU A 154 4.74 9.93 10.35
C LEU A 154 4.89 9.82 11.87
N GLY A 155 5.11 8.59 12.33
CA GLY A 155 5.36 8.31 13.73
C GLY A 155 6.83 8.06 14.02
N ALA A 156 7.18 8.04 15.31
CA ALA A 156 8.50 7.62 15.77
C ALA A 156 8.41 6.69 16.98
N THR A 157 9.28 5.68 17.02
CA THR A 157 9.51 4.88 18.22
C THR A 157 10.43 5.61 19.20
N LYS A 158 10.54 5.12 20.44
CA LYS A 158 11.54 5.61 21.41
C LYS A 158 12.97 5.49 20.89
N SER A 159 13.24 4.47 20.07
CA SER A 159 14.54 4.24 19.42
C SER A 159 14.77 5.12 18.19
N ARG A 160 13.87 6.06 17.91
CA ARG A 160 13.91 6.98 16.76
C ARG A 160 13.73 6.31 15.40
N ASP A 161 13.12 5.12 15.37
CA ASP A 161 12.71 4.47 14.12
C ASP A 161 11.39 5.08 13.63
N VAL A 162 11.22 5.21 12.32
CA VAL A 162 9.99 5.78 11.75
C VAL A 162 8.89 4.74 11.74
N ILE A 163 7.65 5.19 11.95
CA ILE A 163 6.45 4.39 11.81
C ILE A 163 5.67 4.90 10.60
N PHE A 164 5.54 4.07 9.58
CA PHE A 164 4.69 4.31 8.42
C PHE A 164 3.32 3.66 8.65
N TRP A 165 2.32 4.48 8.95
CA TRP A 165 0.96 4.00 9.23
C TRP A 165 0.23 3.64 7.94
N GLN A 166 -0.42 2.47 7.96
CA GLN A 166 -1.37 2.05 6.93
C GLN A 166 -2.78 2.40 7.43
N VAL A 167 -3.30 3.51 6.89
CA VAL A 167 -4.61 4.05 7.23
C VAL A 167 -5.47 4.01 5.97
N ASP A 168 -6.62 3.36 6.05
CA ASP A 168 -7.48 3.16 4.88
C ASP A 168 -8.29 4.42 4.50
N VAL A 169 -9.01 4.35 3.38
CA VAL A 169 -9.88 5.44 2.89
C VAL A 169 -10.95 5.90 3.90
N GLU A 170 -11.33 5.06 4.87
CA GLU A 170 -12.28 5.39 5.94
C GLU A 170 -11.58 5.88 7.22
N LYS A 171 -10.28 6.18 7.13
CA LYS A 171 -9.43 6.61 8.26
C LYS A 171 -9.31 5.57 9.38
N ARG A 172 -9.50 4.29 9.06
CA ARG A 172 -9.31 3.18 9.99
C ARG A 172 -7.87 2.67 9.90
N ILE A 173 -7.23 2.45 11.05
CA ILE A 173 -5.80 2.12 11.09
C ILE A 173 -5.64 0.60 10.98
N ARG A 174 -5.02 0.13 9.90
CA ARG A 174 -4.77 -1.29 9.65
C ARG A 174 -3.56 -1.80 10.42
N THR A 175 -2.47 -1.05 10.36
CA THR A 175 -1.21 -1.36 11.04
C THR A 175 -0.26 -0.15 10.94
N GLY A 176 0.93 -0.26 11.53
CA GLY A 176 2.06 0.62 11.25
C GLY A 176 3.33 -0.20 11.04
N LYS A 177 4.10 0.12 10.00
CA LYS A 177 5.38 -0.51 9.68
C LYS A 177 6.49 0.30 10.32
N ILE A 178 7.28 -0.33 11.19
CA ILE A 178 8.42 0.27 11.86
C ILE A 178 9.68 -0.01 11.05
N MET A 179 10.39 1.04 10.71
CA MET A 179 11.59 0.99 9.87
C MET A 179 12.70 1.84 10.46
N SER A 180 13.91 1.28 10.52
CA SER A 180 15.10 2.01 10.95
C SER A 180 15.92 2.49 9.76
N TYR A 181 16.35 3.75 9.84
CA TYR A 181 17.14 4.41 8.81
C TYR A 181 18.35 5.08 9.45
N ASP A 182 19.41 5.20 8.67
CA ASP A 182 20.53 6.07 8.94
C ASP A 182 20.15 7.54 8.71
N SER A 183 20.51 8.42 9.62
CA SER A 183 20.10 9.84 9.59
C SER A 183 20.95 10.72 8.66
N GLU A 184 22.06 10.19 8.15
CA GLU A 184 22.94 10.93 7.23
C GLU A 184 22.70 10.52 5.78
N THR A 185 22.68 9.21 5.53
CA THR A 185 22.54 8.63 4.20
C THR A 185 21.10 8.31 3.83
N GLY A 186 20.20 8.18 4.82
CA GLY A 186 18.84 7.75 4.61
C GLY A 186 18.72 6.29 4.18
N HIS A 187 19.80 5.51 4.21
CA HIS A 187 19.77 4.08 3.93
C HIS A 187 19.15 3.31 5.09
N ARG A 188 18.49 2.19 4.76
CA ARG A 188 17.89 1.31 5.76
C ARG A 188 18.99 0.58 6.53
N THR A 189 18.86 0.51 7.86
CA THR A 189 19.79 -0.27 8.69
C THR A 189 19.29 -1.71 8.84
N HIS A 190 20.18 -2.70 8.63
CA HIS A 190 19.87 -4.13 8.61
C HIS A 190 20.19 -4.85 9.93
N ASN A 191 20.04 -4.18 11.07
CA ASN A 191 20.25 -4.85 12.36
C ASN A 191 19.10 -5.84 12.64
N SER A 192 19.39 -6.97 13.29
CA SER A 192 18.45 -8.04 13.63
C SER A 192 17.20 -7.49 14.31
N GLY A 193 16.07 -7.44 13.58
CA GLY A 193 14.84 -6.73 13.98
C GLY A 193 14.45 -5.52 13.11
N ALA A 194 15.15 -5.28 12.00
CA ALA A 194 15.06 -4.09 11.12
C ALA A 194 13.66 -3.74 10.56
N THR A 195 12.69 -4.65 10.61
CA THR A 195 11.28 -4.34 10.36
C THR A 195 10.44 -4.96 11.43
N ASN A 196 9.60 -4.14 12.04
CA ASN A 196 8.62 -4.58 13.01
C ASN A 196 7.26 -3.96 12.68
N TRP A 197 6.20 -4.50 13.25
CA TRP A 197 4.85 -4.04 13.00
C TRP A 197 4.15 -3.69 14.30
N ILE A 198 3.41 -2.58 14.30
CA ILE A 198 2.72 -2.10 15.49
C ILE A 198 1.74 -3.15 16.02
N HIS A 199 0.94 -3.79 15.16
CA HIS A 199 0.00 -4.82 15.61
C HIS A 199 0.72 -6.01 16.28
N SER A 200 1.87 -6.44 15.76
CA SER A 200 2.65 -7.54 16.37
C SER A 200 3.18 -7.15 17.75
N LEU A 201 3.63 -5.90 17.92
CA LEU A 201 4.06 -5.37 19.22
C LEU A 201 2.91 -5.26 20.22
N LEU A 202 1.76 -4.73 19.79
CA LEU A 202 0.59 -4.58 20.64
C LEU A 202 0.01 -5.94 21.06
N LYS A 203 -0.04 -6.92 20.14
CA LYS A 203 -0.41 -8.32 20.46
C LYS A 203 0.49 -8.89 21.55
N LYS A 204 1.81 -8.77 21.37
CA LYS A 204 2.79 -9.28 22.34
C LYS A 204 2.65 -8.63 23.72
N GLN A 205 2.16 -7.38 23.77
CA GLN A 205 1.91 -6.65 25.00
C GLN A 205 0.50 -6.89 25.60
N GLY A 206 -0.36 -7.68 24.94
CA GLY A 206 -1.74 -7.89 25.37
C GLY A 206 -2.63 -6.65 25.27
N LEU A 207 -2.24 -5.67 24.45
CA LEU A 207 -2.95 -4.39 24.29
C LEU A 207 -4.04 -4.42 23.21
N ILE A 208 -3.98 -5.43 22.34
CA ILE A 208 -5.01 -5.74 21.35
C ILE A 208 -5.24 -7.25 21.33
N ASP A 209 -6.33 -7.68 20.69
CA ASP A 209 -6.69 -9.08 20.55
C ASP A 209 -5.55 -9.92 19.90
N GLY A 210 -5.27 -11.09 20.49
CA GLY A 210 -4.33 -12.08 19.95
C GLY A 210 -4.74 -12.56 18.57
N GLU A 211 -6.05 -12.62 18.30
CA GLU A 211 -6.65 -13.02 17.02
C GLU A 211 -6.82 -11.86 16.04
N PHE A 212 -6.12 -10.73 16.23
CA PHE A 212 -6.20 -9.59 15.30
C PHE A 212 -5.99 -10.04 13.85
N ASN A 213 -7.01 -9.77 13.04
CA ASN A 213 -7.09 -10.09 11.63
C ASN A 213 -6.52 -8.94 10.80
N LEU A 214 -5.26 -9.07 10.38
CA LEU A 214 -4.56 -8.04 9.62
C LEU A 214 -5.02 -8.01 8.16
N GLN A 215 -5.54 -6.87 7.73
CA GLN A 215 -5.74 -6.56 6.31
C GLN A 215 -4.98 -5.28 5.96
N GLN A 216 -3.87 -5.43 5.24
CA GLN A 216 -3.05 -4.28 4.86
C GLN A 216 -3.70 -3.47 3.74
N CYS A 217 -3.52 -2.15 3.82
CA CYS A 217 -3.96 -1.19 2.81
C CYS A 217 -2.73 -0.48 2.20
N LEU A 218 -2.93 0.37 1.20
CA LEU A 218 -1.84 1.17 0.65
C LEU A 218 -1.35 2.20 1.68
N PHE A 219 -0.05 2.46 1.71
CA PHE A 219 0.46 3.60 2.47
C PHE A 219 0.03 4.90 1.78
N GLY A 220 -0.50 5.86 2.55
CA GLY A 220 -1.06 7.11 2.01
C GLY A 220 -2.50 7.01 1.51
N GLU A 221 -3.14 5.83 1.59
CA GLU A 221 -4.48 5.59 1.06
C GLU A 221 -5.54 6.57 1.58
N HIS A 222 -5.46 6.95 2.86
CA HIS A 222 -6.33 7.94 3.51
C HIS A 222 -6.32 9.32 2.81
N LEU A 223 -5.31 9.63 1.99
CA LEU A 223 -5.22 10.87 1.22
C LEU A 223 -6.12 10.89 -0.01
N LEU A 224 -6.60 9.72 -0.48
CA LEU A 224 -7.40 9.61 -1.70
C LEU A 224 -8.72 10.38 -1.62
N LYS A 225 -9.42 10.30 -0.48
CA LYS A 225 -10.65 11.07 -0.22
C LYS A 225 -10.39 12.56 -0.03
N LYS A 226 -9.25 12.92 0.57
CA LYS A 226 -8.84 14.32 0.80
C LYS A 226 -8.58 15.04 -0.53
N TYR A 227 -8.05 14.32 -1.53
CA TYR A 227 -7.68 14.88 -2.82
C TYR A 227 -8.24 14.06 -4.00
N PRO A 228 -9.56 14.14 -4.28
CA PRO A 228 -10.20 13.28 -5.29
C PRO A 228 -9.70 13.54 -6.71
N GLY A 229 -9.37 14.79 -7.05
CA GLY A 229 -8.93 15.19 -8.40
C GLY A 229 -7.42 15.04 -8.67
N LYS A 230 -6.60 14.80 -7.63
CA LYS A 230 -5.14 14.65 -7.83
C LYS A 230 -4.82 13.31 -8.48
N VAL A 231 -3.87 13.33 -9.40
CA VAL A 231 -3.29 12.12 -9.99
C VAL A 231 -2.56 11.34 -8.90
N VAL A 232 -2.74 10.02 -8.90
CA VAL A 232 -2.10 9.10 -7.95
C VAL A 232 -0.76 8.66 -8.55
N ALA A 233 0.31 8.80 -7.78
CA ALA A 233 1.64 8.28 -8.11
C ALA A 233 1.94 7.11 -7.16
N MET A 234 2.31 5.95 -7.68
CA MET A 234 2.56 4.75 -6.88
C MET A 234 4.01 4.31 -6.99
N VAL A 235 4.58 3.93 -5.85
CA VAL A 235 5.97 3.47 -5.68
C VAL A 235 6.00 2.22 -4.81
N GLU A 236 7.14 1.53 -4.75
CA GLU A 236 7.27 0.33 -3.92
C GLU A 236 7.27 0.65 -2.42
N SER A 237 8.06 1.65 -2.01
CA SER A 237 8.39 1.89 -0.60
C SER A 237 7.75 3.15 -0.02
N GLU A 238 7.46 3.10 1.28
CA GLU A 238 6.88 4.23 2.01
C GLU A 238 7.84 5.43 2.07
N LYS A 239 9.15 5.18 2.19
CA LYS A 239 10.19 6.22 2.14
C LYS A 239 10.12 6.99 0.82
N THR A 240 10.03 6.26 -0.29
CA THR A 240 9.98 6.83 -1.64
C THR A 240 8.77 7.74 -1.80
N ALA A 241 7.60 7.29 -1.32
CA ALA A 241 6.36 8.07 -1.39
C ALA A 241 6.47 9.38 -0.59
N VAL A 242 7.07 9.35 0.59
CA VAL A 242 7.26 10.56 1.42
C VAL A 242 8.19 11.55 0.73
N ILE A 243 9.37 11.11 0.26
CA ILE A 243 10.35 12.00 -0.40
C ILE A 243 9.75 12.59 -1.69
N ALA A 244 9.14 11.75 -2.53
CA ALA A 244 8.54 12.22 -3.77
C ALA A 244 7.34 13.17 -3.53
N SER A 245 6.60 12.99 -2.42
CA SER A 245 5.54 13.93 -2.03
C SER A 245 6.05 15.27 -1.52
N ALA A 246 7.29 15.33 -1.03
CA ALA A 246 7.96 16.57 -0.68
C ALA A 246 8.27 17.38 -1.95
N VAL A 247 8.84 16.73 -2.97
CA VAL A 247 9.20 17.34 -4.25
C VAL A 247 7.99 17.66 -5.13
N PHE A 248 7.04 16.73 -5.24
CA PHE A 248 5.88 16.86 -6.13
C PHE A 248 4.55 16.79 -5.36
N PRO A 249 4.18 17.85 -4.61
CA PRO A 249 2.96 17.89 -3.79
C PRO A 249 1.63 17.90 -4.59
N LYS A 250 1.72 18.07 -5.92
CA LYS A 250 0.56 18.06 -6.83
C LYS A 250 -0.03 16.66 -7.04
N TYR A 251 0.72 15.60 -6.71
CA TYR A 251 0.25 14.21 -6.76
C TYR A 251 -0.15 13.70 -5.37
N VAL A 252 -0.94 12.63 -5.35
CA VAL A 252 -1.10 11.78 -4.15
C VAL A 252 -0.13 10.62 -4.30
N TRP A 253 0.86 10.52 -3.41
CA TRP A 253 1.84 9.44 -3.47
C TRP A 253 1.39 8.29 -2.57
N LEU A 254 1.36 7.08 -3.14
CA LEU A 254 1.02 5.85 -2.43
C LEU A 254 2.18 4.86 -2.52
N ALA A 255 2.32 4.01 -1.50
CA ALA A 255 3.27 2.90 -1.57
C ALA A 255 2.59 1.54 -1.39
N THR A 256 3.04 0.57 -2.18
CA THR A 256 2.52 -0.82 -2.17
C THR A 256 3.08 -1.64 -0.99
N GLY A 257 4.22 -1.22 -0.45
CA GLY A 257 4.96 -1.90 0.62
C GLY A 257 6.00 -2.90 0.11
N GLY A 258 6.22 -2.95 -1.22
CA GLY A 258 7.24 -3.76 -1.91
C GLY A 258 6.83 -4.16 -3.34
N LYS A 259 7.79 -4.69 -4.11
CA LYS A 259 7.65 -5.12 -5.51
C LYS A 259 6.33 -5.83 -5.84
N TYR A 260 5.95 -6.84 -5.06
CA TYR A 260 4.74 -7.66 -5.30
C TYR A 260 3.48 -7.15 -4.59
N GLY A 261 3.47 -5.88 -4.17
CA GLY A 261 2.36 -5.30 -3.41
C GLY A 261 1.15 -4.89 -4.23
N ILE A 262 1.18 -4.99 -5.57
CA ILE A 262 0.05 -4.74 -6.45
C ILE A 262 -0.85 -5.98 -6.49
N ASN A 263 -2.02 -5.92 -5.84
CA ASN A 263 -3.03 -6.97 -5.87
C ASN A 263 -4.45 -6.38 -5.94
N ALA A 264 -5.42 -7.16 -6.42
CA ALA A 264 -6.77 -6.67 -6.68
C ALA A 264 -7.42 -6.03 -5.45
N ASP A 265 -7.29 -6.66 -4.28
CA ASP A 265 -7.93 -6.20 -3.03
C ASP A 265 -7.46 -4.81 -2.60
N LYS A 266 -6.15 -4.55 -2.68
CA LYS A 266 -5.56 -3.24 -2.33
C LYS A 266 -5.85 -2.17 -3.38
N MET A 267 -5.97 -2.56 -4.64
CA MET A 267 -6.07 -1.61 -5.75
C MET A 267 -7.50 -1.12 -6.00
N ASN A 268 -8.53 -1.83 -5.51
CA ASN A 268 -9.95 -1.45 -5.69
C ASN A 268 -10.26 0.00 -5.27
N VAL A 269 -9.54 0.54 -4.29
CA VAL A 269 -9.68 1.93 -3.82
C VAL A 269 -9.30 2.98 -4.88
N LEU A 270 -8.66 2.56 -5.97
CA LEU A 270 -8.21 3.41 -7.08
C LEU A 270 -9.22 3.47 -8.23
N ALA A 271 -10.40 2.86 -8.10
CA ALA A 271 -11.45 2.93 -9.12
C ALA A 271 -11.74 4.37 -9.57
N GLY A 272 -11.73 4.58 -10.89
CA GLY A 272 -11.93 5.89 -11.52
C GLY A 272 -10.76 6.88 -11.39
N ARG A 273 -9.64 6.51 -10.76
CA ARG A 273 -8.47 7.40 -10.61
C ARG A 273 -7.55 7.35 -11.84
N LYS A 274 -6.79 8.44 -12.03
CA LYS A 274 -5.60 8.45 -12.89
C LYS A 274 -4.40 8.04 -12.04
N VAL A 275 -3.69 7.00 -12.45
CA VAL A 275 -2.61 6.38 -11.69
C VAL A 275 -1.35 6.30 -12.55
N ILE A 276 -0.21 6.72 -12.00
CA ILE A 276 1.11 6.56 -12.58
C ILE A 276 1.92 5.65 -11.67
N LEU A 277 2.44 4.55 -12.20
CA LEU A 277 3.29 3.63 -11.47
C LEU A 277 4.76 3.94 -11.73
N PHE A 278 5.58 4.00 -10.69
CA PHE A 278 7.02 4.24 -10.73
C PHE A 278 7.74 3.01 -10.15
N PRO A 279 7.98 1.97 -10.98
CA PRO A 279 8.70 0.77 -10.54
C PRO A 279 10.16 1.08 -10.23
N ASP A 280 10.73 0.37 -9.26
CA ASP A 280 12.15 0.44 -8.96
C ASP A 280 12.96 -0.17 -10.13
N THR A 281 14.22 0.25 -10.25
CA THR A 281 15.12 -0.31 -11.26
C THR A 281 15.58 -1.72 -10.89
N ASP A 282 15.89 -2.50 -11.90
CA ASP A 282 16.68 -3.72 -11.73
C ASP A 282 17.52 -4.02 -12.97
N THR A 283 18.38 -5.04 -12.87
CA THR A 283 19.34 -5.40 -13.90
C THR A 283 18.71 -6.11 -15.11
N THR A 284 17.52 -6.69 -14.97
CA THR A 284 16.86 -7.49 -16.02
C THR A 284 15.59 -6.83 -16.58
N GLY A 285 15.13 -5.73 -15.97
CA GLY A 285 13.86 -5.06 -16.28
C GLY A 285 12.63 -5.82 -15.75
N GLU A 286 12.82 -6.84 -14.92
CA GLU A 286 11.73 -7.70 -14.43
C GLU A 286 10.70 -6.93 -13.60
N THR A 287 11.13 -5.96 -12.81
CA THR A 287 10.28 -5.14 -11.94
C THR A 287 9.41 -4.22 -12.79
N TYR A 288 10.02 -3.53 -13.76
CA TYR A 288 9.28 -2.72 -14.72
C TYR A 288 8.24 -3.55 -15.50
N ASN A 289 8.65 -4.72 -16.02
CA ASN A 289 7.74 -5.61 -16.76
C ASN A 289 6.62 -6.17 -15.88
N TYR A 290 6.91 -6.58 -14.64
CA TYR A 290 5.88 -7.03 -13.70
C TYR A 290 4.86 -5.94 -13.40
N TRP A 291 5.31 -4.70 -13.14
CA TRP A 291 4.43 -3.56 -12.89
C TRP A 291 3.61 -3.19 -14.13
N LYS A 292 4.21 -3.32 -15.32
CA LYS A 292 3.52 -3.12 -16.61
C LYS A 292 2.43 -4.15 -16.84
N GLU A 293 2.69 -5.42 -16.56
CA GLU A 293 1.69 -6.49 -16.62
C GLU A 293 0.56 -6.23 -15.61
N LYS A 294 0.89 -5.94 -14.35
CA LYS A 294 -0.10 -5.61 -13.32
C LYS A 294 -0.93 -4.39 -13.65
N ALA A 295 -0.36 -3.37 -14.30
CA ALA A 295 -1.12 -2.22 -14.75
C ALA A 295 -2.24 -2.59 -15.75
N THR A 296 -2.05 -3.63 -16.57
CA THR A 296 -3.09 -4.11 -17.49
C THR A 296 -4.27 -4.78 -16.79
N GLU A 297 -4.04 -5.35 -15.59
CA GLU A 297 -5.09 -5.96 -14.77
C GLU A 297 -5.97 -4.90 -14.08
N LEU A 298 -5.48 -3.66 -13.92
CA LEU A 298 -6.17 -2.57 -13.24
C LEU A 298 -7.17 -1.83 -14.14
N THR A 299 -8.09 -2.57 -14.76
CA THR A 299 -9.03 -2.06 -15.77
C THR A 299 -10.03 -1.01 -15.27
N TYR A 300 -10.23 -0.93 -13.95
CA TYR A 300 -11.15 0.03 -13.30
C TYR A 300 -10.52 1.40 -13.02
N CYS A 301 -9.23 1.60 -13.31
CA CYS A 301 -8.57 2.89 -13.21
C CYS A 301 -7.75 3.19 -14.48
N ARG A 302 -7.41 4.47 -14.71
CA ARG A 302 -6.53 4.85 -15.82
C ARG A 302 -5.09 4.75 -15.34
N CYS A 303 -4.51 3.57 -15.49
CA CYS A 303 -3.15 3.26 -15.06
C CYS A 303 -2.13 3.41 -16.19
N VAL A 304 -1.00 4.05 -15.91
CA VAL A 304 0.18 4.09 -16.80
C VAL A 304 1.43 3.77 -16.00
N VAL A 305 2.40 3.10 -16.61
CA VAL A 305 3.70 2.83 -15.99
C VAL A 305 4.71 3.84 -16.54
N SER A 306 5.42 4.51 -15.65
CA SER A 306 6.48 5.42 -16.04
C SER A 306 7.74 4.64 -16.38
N ASP A 307 8.28 4.91 -17.56
CA ASP A 307 9.55 4.38 -18.07
C ASP A 307 10.74 5.29 -17.73
N ILE A 308 10.55 6.34 -16.92
CA ILE A 308 11.60 7.35 -16.66
C ILE A 308 12.87 6.72 -16.07
N LEU A 309 12.72 5.83 -15.09
CA LEU A 309 13.84 5.09 -14.50
C LEU A 309 14.38 4.05 -15.47
N GLU A 310 13.50 3.39 -16.23
CA GLU A 310 13.87 2.37 -17.20
C GLU A 310 14.64 2.93 -18.41
N LEU A 311 14.46 4.21 -18.75
CA LEU A 311 15.16 4.83 -19.87
C LEU A 311 16.45 5.54 -19.46
N ASN A 312 16.52 6.11 -18.25
CA ASN A 312 17.65 6.96 -17.86
C ASN A 312 18.57 6.36 -16.79
N ALA A 313 18.22 5.22 -16.14
CA ALA A 313 19.08 4.61 -15.14
C ALA A 313 20.34 3.97 -15.75
N THR A 314 21.50 4.34 -15.21
CA THR A 314 22.79 3.74 -15.57
C THR A 314 22.87 2.29 -15.09
N ASN A 315 23.78 1.50 -15.68
CA ASN A 315 24.01 0.11 -15.24
C ASN A 315 24.37 0.00 -13.74
N ALA A 316 25.14 0.96 -13.22
CA ALA A 316 25.50 1.00 -11.80
C ALA A 316 24.27 1.27 -10.90
N GLU A 317 23.38 2.16 -11.34
CA GLU A 317 22.12 2.46 -10.65
C GLU A 317 21.16 1.26 -10.67
N ARG A 318 21.09 0.53 -11.79
CA ARG A 318 20.31 -0.72 -11.90
C ARG A 318 20.78 -1.83 -10.98
N ILE A 319 22.10 -1.97 -10.82
CA ILE A 319 22.69 -2.92 -9.87
C ILE A 319 22.29 -2.57 -8.43
N LYS A 320 22.22 -1.27 -8.12
CA LYS A 320 21.79 -0.76 -6.81
C LYS A 320 20.27 -0.80 -6.61
N LYS A 321 19.50 -1.08 -7.66
CA LYS A 321 18.03 -1.09 -7.65
C LYS A 321 17.44 0.21 -7.11
N ILE A 322 17.92 1.32 -7.65
CA ILE A 322 17.44 2.64 -7.24
C ILE A 322 15.95 2.81 -7.53
N ASP A 323 15.32 3.65 -6.72
CA ASP A 323 13.96 4.14 -6.93
C ASP A 323 13.94 5.62 -7.38
N ILE A 324 12.75 6.17 -7.60
CA ILE A 324 12.61 7.58 -8.01
C ILE A 324 13.11 8.55 -6.93
N ALA A 325 13.02 8.19 -5.66
CA ALA A 325 13.47 9.05 -4.57
C ALA A 325 14.99 9.11 -4.47
N ASP A 326 15.72 8.04 -4.80
CA ASP A 326 17.17 8.06 -4.88
C ASP A 326 17.66 9.08 -5.93
N TRP A 327 17.01 9.11 -7.10
CA TRP A 327 17.26 10.15 -8.11
C TRP A 327 16.94 11.55 -7.62
N LEU A 328 15.78 11.74 -7.00
CA LEU A 328 15.41 13.04 -6.44
C LEU A 328 16.39 13.50 -5.35
N CYS A 329 16.86 12.59 -4.50
CA CYS A 329 17.86 12.92 -3.48
C CYS A 329 19.18 13.37 -4.14
N LYS A 330 19.63 12.67 -5.18
CA LYS A 330 20.84 13.04 -5.94
C LYS A 330 20.69 14.43 -6.58
N GLU A 331 19.56 14.73 -7.19
CA GLU A 331 19.29 16.06 -7.77
C GLU A 331 19.29 17.14 -6.68
N LEU A 332 18.61 16.91 -5.56
CA LEU A 332 18.58 17.84 -4.42
C LEU A 332 19.94 18.02 -3.74
N GLU A 333 20.86 17.06 -3.88
CA GLU A 333 22.23 17.13 -3.41
C GLU A 333 23.20 17.80 -4.40
N THR A 334 22.86 17.85 -5.69
CA THR A 334 23.61 18.62 -6.70
C THR A 334 23.09 20.06 -6.84
N GLU A 335 21.81 20.30 -6.58
CA GLU A 335 21.17 21.61 -6.48
C GLU A 335 21.56 22.52 -5.28
N PRO A 336 22.24 22.11 -4.18
CA PRO A 336 22.67 23.02 -3.10
C PRO A 336 23.68 24.08 -3.57
N GLN A 337 24.21 23.95 -4.80
CA GLN A 337 25.03 24.97 -5.46
C GLN A 337 24.20 25.98 -6.27
N ARG A 338 22.89 25.75 -6.46
CA ARG A 338 21.93 26.66 -7.10
C ARG A 338 20.86 27.21 -6.15
N ILE A 339 20.61 26.55 -5.01
CA ILE A 339 19.71 27.06 -3.96
C ILE A 339 20.51 27.98 -3.00
N SER A 340 21.07 29.05 -3.57
CA SER A 340 21.50 30.26 -2.85
C SER A 340 20.66 31.48 -3.22
N GLU A 341 19.52 31.31 -3.88
CA GLU A 341 18.56 32.41 -4.10
C GLU A 341 17.36 32.24 -3.15
N VAL A 342 17.63 32.44 -1.86
CA VAL A 342 16.70 33.30 -1.12
C VAL A 342 17.21 34.69 -1.46
N MET A 343 16.46 35.43 -2.30
CA MET A 343 16.81 36.82 -2.59
C MET A 343 17.06 37.54 -1.26
N THR A 344 18.24 38.12 -1.12
CA THR A 344 18.58 38.99 0.00
C THR A 344 17.60 40.16 0.04
N GLU A 345 17.47 40.81 1.20
CA GLU A 345 16.61 41.99 1.34
C GLU A 345 17.01 43.08 0.32
N GLN A 346 18.33 43.23 0.07
CA GLN A 346 18.84 44.16 -0.94
C GLN A 346 18.47 43.74 -2.38
N GLU A 347 18.51 42.45 -2.72
CA GLU A 347 18.08 41.94 -4.03
C GLU A 347 16.58 42.12 -4.25
N GLN A 348 15.78 41.97 -3.19
CA GLN A 348 14.33 42.21 -3.25
C GLN A 348 14.00 43.69 -3.48
N ILE A 349 14.69 44.59 -2.79
CA ILE A 349 14.56 46.04 -3.00
C ILE A 349 14.95 46.41 -4.43
N LEU A 350 16.06 45.88 -4.95
CA LEU A 350 16.49 46.14 -6.31
C LEU A 350 15.46 45.64 -7.34
N ALA A 351 14.88 44.47 -7.13
CA ALA A 351 13.82 43.93 -7.99
C ALA A 351 12.57 44.83 -7.99
N ASP A 352 12.16 45.36 -6.83
CA ASP A 352 11.03 46.27 -6.71
C ASP A 352 11.31 47.64 -7.36
N MET A 353 12.55 48.14 -7.28
CA MET A 353 12.98 49.36 -7.97
C MET A 353 12.97 49.19 -9.49
N ILE A 354 13.46 48.06 -10.02
CA ILE A 354 13.43 47.74 -11.45
C ILE A 354 11.99 47.63 -11.96
N LYS A 355 11.12 47.00 -11.17
CA LYS A 355 9.69 46.89 -11.50
C LYS A 355 9.00 48.26 -11.58
N THR A 356 9.42 49.19 -10.73
CA THR A 356 8.87 50.56 -10.68
C THR A 356 9.45 51.43 -11.81
N ASN A 357 10.73 51.25 -12.15
CA ASN A 357 11.39 51.98 -13.22
C ASN A 357 12.41 51.10 -13.95
N ALA A 358 12.06 50.69 -15.18
CA ALA A 358 12.89 49.83 -16.01
C ALA A 358 14.28 50.43 -16.35
N THR A 359 14.45 51.75 -16.29
CA THR A 359 15.75 52.41 -16.51
C THR A 359 16.77 52.07 -15.43
N VAL A 360 16.34 51.70 -14.22
CA VAL A 360 17.24 51.27 -13.12
C VAL A 360 18.04 50.03 -13.52
N ARG A 361 17.41 49.09 -14.23
CA ARG A 361 18.10 47.91 -14.77
C ARG A 361 19.21 48.31 -15.74
N LEU A 362 18.92 49.28 -16.59
CA LEU A 362 19.86 49.76 -17.61
C LEU A 362 21.08 50.45 -16.98
N LEU A 363 20.88 51.16 -15.87
CA LEU A 363 21.98 51.77 -15.11
C LEU A 363 22.84 50.70 -14.40
N VAL A 364 22.22 49.67 -13.81
CA VAL A 364 22.95 48.56 -13.19
C VAL A 364 23.83 47.85 -14.23
N GLU A 365 23.28 47.56 -15.41
CA GLU A 365 23.99 46.88 -16.49
C GLU A 365 25.09 47.76 -17.12
N VAL A 366 24.85 49.05 -17.35
CA VAL A 366 25.83 49.95 -18.00
C VAL A 366 27.01 50.27 -17.10
N PHE A 367 26.77 50.43 -15.79
CA PHE A 367 27.81 50.82 -14.83
C PHE A 367 28.36 49.65 -14.00
N ASP A 368 27.94 48.41 -14.32
CA ASP A 368 28.33 47.18 -13.61
C ASP A 368 28.19 47.29 -12.08
N LEU A 369 27.04 47.82 -11.65
CA LEU A 369 26.76 48.10 -10.25
C LEU A 369 26.49 46.80 -9.49
N GLN A 370 27.18 46.60 -8.37
CA GLN A 370 27.04 45.41 -7.52
C GLN A 370 26.43 45.78 -6.16
N ILE A 371 25.60 44.87 -5.63
CA ILE A 371 25.09 44.99 -4.26
C ILE A 371 26.26 44.69 -3.31
N VAL A 372 26.63 45.68 -2.49
CA VAL A 372 27.65 45.53 -1.44
C VAL A 372 26.97 45.37 -0.08
N GLU A 373 27.42 44.40 0.71
CA GLU A 373 27.01 44.29 2.11
C GLU A 373 27.76 45.34 2.94
N ASP A 374 27.05 46.05 3.84
CA ASP A 374 27.71 46.94 4.78
C ASP A 374 28.68 46.16 5.67
N ALA A 375 29.95 46.56 5.66
CA ALA A 375 30.98 46.01 6.53
C ALA A 375 30.61 46.29 8.00
N LYS A 376 30.02 45.30 8.66
CA LYS A 376 29.93 45.28 10.12
C LYS A 376 31.36 45.18 10.67
N VAL A 377 31.76 46.16 11.46
CA VAL A 377 32.93 46.08 12.33
C VAL A 377 32.76 44.86 13.25
N ILE A 378 33.60 43.84 13.06
CA ILE A 378 33.66 42.65 13.92
C ILE A 378 34.73 42.93 14.99
N PRO A 379 34.42 42.89 16.30
CA PRO A 379 35.44 42.82 17.34
C PRO A 379 36.17 41.48 17.21
N ASP A 380 37.51 41.52 17.27
CA ASP A 380 38.41 40.36 17.22
C ASP A 380 38.11 39.35 18.34
N SER A 381 37.19 38.42 18.09
CA SER A 381 37.19 37.08 18.67
C SER A 381 36.23 36.18 17.90
N GLU A 382 36.70 35.00 17.51
CA GLU A 382 36.00 33.92 16.78
C GLU A 382 36.17 33.88 15.25
N PHE A 383 37.43 33.95 14.83
CA PHE A 383 37.90 33.24 13.65
C PHE A 383 38.28 31.80 14.07
N TYR A 384 37.35 30.85 14.10
CA TYR A 384 37.70 29.42 14.02
C TYR A 384 36.54 28.57 13.47
N PHE A 385 36.90 27.74 12.47
CA PHE A 385 36.13 26.70 11.77
C PHE A 385 35.37 27.11 10.49
N ALA A 386 36.17 27.34 9.46
CA ALA A 386 35.79 27.16 8.07
C ALA A 386 35.59 25.67 7.74
N THR A 387 34.57 25.42 6.90
CA THR A 387 34.22 24.16 6.20
C THR A 387 33.73 23.00 7.10
N HIS A 388 32.60 22.38 6.74
CA HIS A 388 31.86 21.28 7.41
C HIS A 388 30.63 21.63 8.29
N GLY A 389 30.33 22.91 8.55
CA GLY A 389 29.31 23.32 9.54
C GLY A 389 27.84 23.47 9.08
N ARG A 390 27.53 23.56 7.78
CA ARG A 390 26.18 24.00 7.34
C ARG A 390 25.07 22.95 7.51
N LYS A 391 25.36 21.64 7.37
CA LYS A 391 24.36 20.57 7.59
C LYS A 391 23.94 20.40 9.06
N ARG A 392 24.79 20.78 10.04
CA ARG A 392 24.48 20.65 11.48
C ARG A 392 23.55 21.75 12.00
N LYS A 393 23.74 23.01 11.59
CA LYS A 393 22.92 24.14 12.08
C LYS A 393 21.44 24.06 11.66
N ALA A 394 21.13 23.60 10.45
CA ALA A 394 19.75 23.38 10.01
C ALA A 394 19.09 22.20 10.77
N LYS A 395 19.83 21.12 10.99
CA LYS A 395 19.40 19.94 11.79
C LYS A 395 19.13 20.30 13.25
N GLU A 396 19.97 21.12 13.87
CA GLU A 396 19.76 21.58 15.25
C GLU A 396 18.58 22.55 15.37
N THR A 397 18.34 23.43 14.39
CA THR A 397 17.25 24.42 14.44
C THR A 397 15.86 23.76 14.28
N CYS A 398 15.74 22.74 13.43
CA CYS A 398 14.49 21.99 13.24
C CYS A 398 14.11 21.16 14.48
N VAL A 399 15.10 20.56 15.16
CA VAL A 399 14.88 19.76 16.37
C VAL A 399 14.73 20.64 17.64
N SER A 400 15.37 21.80 17.70
CA SER A 400 15.35 22.70 18.87
C SER A 400 14.12 23.62 18.95
N LYS A 401 13.58 24.11 17.82
CA LYS A 401 12.39 24.98 17.84
C LYS A 401 11.13 24.29 18.37
N HIS A 402 11.06 22.95 18.31
CA HIS A 402 9.93 22.16 18.81
C HIS A 402 10.08 21.62 20.23
N LYS A 403 11.06 22.12 21.01
CA LYS A 403 11.04 22.00 22.49
C LYS A 403 9.95 22.87 23.15
N LEU A 404 9.30 23.78 22.40
CA LEU A 404 8.31 24.72 22.92
C LEU A 404 6.84 24.24 22.87
N TYR A 405 6.57 23.04 22.33
CA TYR A 405 5.22 22.46 22.28
C TYR A 405 5.23 20.97 22.70
N SER A 406 5.78 20.68 23.89
CA SER A 406 5.58 19.37 24.57
C SER A 406 4.68 19.57 25.78
#